data_AF-A0A1W9M4C9-F1
#
_entry.id   AF-A0A1W9M4C9-F1
#
_cell.length_a   1.000
_cell.length_b   1.000
_cell.length_c   1.000
_cell.angle_alpha   90.00
_cell.angle_beta   90.00
_cell.angle_gamma   90.00
#
_symmetry.space_group_name_H-M   'P 1'
#
loop_
_entity.id
_entity.type
_entity.pdbx_description
1 polymer ?
#
loop_
_entity_poly.entity_id
_entity_poly.type
_entity_poly.pdbx_seq_one_letter_code
_entity_poly.pdbx_strand_id
1 'polypeptide(L)'
;MPLTKTTIVIDPAGLARLRGPLLPLARMVHFFLATGAAKSAAAVLAELPERIETVHAVYEEPARLLAPYLPLLDELTRGQKAAAVVVAEDGTPLDAATARTALLWQRLLEDELEKINSLLCAPCDCTLCCTGPGPEMAQDFFFIPLQDEECRLFALPRLDTPASRRCDDLEALPALLNTLPEAMAPVLLRWRQGWLLSLPRGSGCPQLRAGRCLCYEERPRVCRRPQIFPYLLEAQTGEGTGASGRYRLRHGLRAVSDCPYVAALRDDIATYAAACELTLYFGPNKG
;
A
#
# COMPACT_ATOMS: atom_id res chain seq x y z
N MET A 1 -8.14 -11.11 24.16
CA MET A 1 -9.56 -10.80 24.37
C MET A 1 -10.37 -11.55 23.33
N PRO A 2 -11.46 -12.24 23.69
CA PRO A 2 -12.35 -12.84 22.70
C PRO A 2 -12.93 -11.71 21.87
N LEU A 3 -12.80 -11.79 20.53
CA LEU A 3 -13.50 -10.92 19.60
C LEU A 3 -15.00 -11.12 19.87
N THR A 4 -15.60 -10.23 20.66
CA THR A 4 -17.05 -10.02 20.60
C THR A 4 -17.38 -9.90 19.12
N LYS A 5 -18.36 -10.67 18.64
CA LYS A 5 -18.89 -10.58 17.27
C LYS A 5 -19.47 -9.17 17.08
N THR A 6 -18.61 -8.19 16.89
CA THR A 6 -18.97 -6.87 16.44
C THR A 6 -19.45 -7.09 15.02
N THR A 7 -20.75 -6.85 14.77
CA THR A 7 -21.28 -6.85 13.41
C THR A 7 -20.50 -5.82 12.61
N ILE A 8 -19.64 -6.29 11.71
CA ILE A 8 -18.84 -5.41 10.85
C ILE A 8 -19.80 -4.80 9.84
N VAL A 9 -19.83 -3.47 9.79
CA VAL A 9 -20.53 -2.74 8.73
C VAL A 9 -19.59 -2.65 7.54
N ILE A 10 -20.00 -3.17 6.39
CA ILE A 10 -19.24 -3.06 5.15
C ILE A 10 -19.82 -1.91 4.34
N ASP A 11 -18.97 -0.94 3.98
CA ASP A 11 -19.35 0.14 3.10
C ASP A 11 -19.67 -0.41 1.68
N PRO A 12 -20.89 -0.24 1.16
CA PRO A 12 -21.28 -0.77 -0.14
C PRO A 12 -20.42 -0.24 -1.29
N ALA A 13 -19.95 1.02 -1.23
CA ALA A 13 -19.10 1.61 -2.26
C ALA A 13 -17.69 1.01 -2.20
N GLY A 14 -17.18 0.73 -1.00
CA GLY A 14 -15.92 -0.01 -0.80
C GLY A 14 -16.00 -1.42 -1.39
N LEU A 15 -17.08 -2.14 -1.11
CA LEU A 15 -17.31 -3.49 -1.64
C LEU A 15 -17.48 -3.49 -3.17
N ALA A 16 -18.23 -2.54 -3.72
CA ALA A 16 -18.40 -2.42 -5.16
C ALA A 16 -17.06 -2.20 -5.88
N ARG A 17 -16.18 -1.37 -5.32
CA ARG A 17 -14.82 -1.19 -5.87
C ARG A 17 -13.96 -2.44 -5.74
N LEU A 18 -14.02 -3.14 -4.61
CA LEU A 18 -13.31 -4.42 -4.44
C LEU A 18 -13.76 -5.48 -5.45
N ARG A 19 -15.02 -5.44 -5.90
CA ARG A 19 -15.53 -6.36 -6.93
C ARG A 19 -15.25 -5.93 -8.37
N GLY A 20 -14.70 -4.73 -8.57
CA GLY A 20 -14.38 -4.17 -9.89
C GLY A 20 -12.92 -3.76 -10.02
N PRO A 21 -11.95 -4.69 -9.90
CA PRO A 21 -10.53 -4.37 -10.00
C PRO A 21 -10.19 -3.68 -11.31
N LEU A 22 -9.37 -2.63 -11.29
CA LEU A 22 -9.06 -1.84 -12.50
C LEU A 22 -7.92 -2.42 -13.34
N LEU A 23 -7.05 -3.25 -12.74
CA LEU A 23 -5.88 -3.79 -13.44
C LEU A 23 -6.22 -4.57 -14.73
N PRO A 24 -7.27 -5.41 -14.80
CA PRO A 24 -7.67 -6.08 -16.03
C PRO A 24 -7.98 -5.10 -17.17
N LEU A 25 -8.75 -4.03 -16.89
CA LEU A 25 -9.05 -3.00 -17.87
C LEU A 25 -7.77 -2.27 -18.32
N ALA A 26 -6.89 -1.94 -17.38
CA ALA A 26 -5.62 -1.29 -17.69
C ALA A 26 -4.72 -2.17 -18.57
N ARG A 27 -4.71 -3.49 -18.35
CA ARG A 27 -4.00 -4.47 -19.20
C ARG A 27 -4.61 -4.56 -20.60
N MET A 28 -5.93 -4.49 -20.74
CA MET A 28 -6.58 -4.42 -22.06
C MET A 28 -6.11 -3.17 -22.82
N VAL A 29 -6.06 -2.01 -22.16
CA VAL A 29 -5.53 -0.79 -22.77
C VAL A 29 -4.07 -0.97 -23.19
N HIS A 30 -3.23 -1.53 -22.31
CA HIS A 30 -1.84 -1.81 -22.64
C HIS A 30 -1.70 -2.73 -23.86
N PHE A 31 -2.55 -3.75 -23.98
CA PHE A 31 -2.53 -4.66 -25.13
C PHE A 31 -2.77 -3.92 -26.46
N PHE A 32 -3.76 -3.03 -26.54
CA PHE A 32 -4.01 -2.24 -27.75
C PHE A 32 -2.86 -1.28 -28.08
N LEU A 33 -2.22 -0.71 -27.06
CA LEU A 33 -1.05 0.16 -27.26
C LEU A 33 0.17 -0.64 -27.73
N ALA A 34 0.45 -1.79 -27.11
CA ALA A 34 1.60 -2.63 -27.40
C ALA A 34 1.52 -3.27 -28.80
N THR A 35 0.31 -3.56 -29.28
CA THR A 35 0.06 -4.08 -30.63
C THR A 35 0.03 -3.00 -31.71
N GLY A 36 0.10 -1.72 -31.32
CA GLY A 36 0.01 -0.58 -32.24
C GLY A 36 -1.39 -0.32 -32.79
N ALA A 37 -2.42 -0.98 -32.25
CA ALA A 37 -3.82 -0.76 -32.62
C ALA A 37 -4.30 0.65 -32.23
N ALA A 38 -3.66 1.28 -31.25
CA ALA A 38 -3.92 2.66 -30.87
C ALA A 38 -2.63 3.44 -30.58
N LYS A 39 -2.67 4.76 -30.77
CA LYS A 39 -1.51 5.65 -30.60
C LYS A 39 -1.36 6.23 -29.18
N SER A 40 -2.42 6.20 -28.37
CA SER A 40 -2.45 6.74 -27.02
C SER A 40 -3.52 6.06 -26.17
N ALA A 41 -3.39 6.14 -24.84
CA ALA A 41 -4.38 5.55 -23.94
C ALA A 41 -5.74 6.24 -24.12
N ALA A 42 -5.75 7.56 -24.36
CA ALA A 42 -6.96 8.32 -24.65
C ALA A 42 -7.70 7.83 -25.90
N ALA A 43 -6.97 7.43 -26.95
CA ALA A 43 -7.58 6.86 -28.15
C ALA A 43 -8.24 5.51 -27.84
N VAL A 44 -7.58 4.64 -27.07
CA VAL A 44 -8.19 3.36 -26.64
C VAL A 44 -9.45 3.62 -25.81
N LEU A 45 -9.40 4.51 -24.82
CA LEU A 45 -10.54 4.80 -23.95
C LEU A 45 -11.75 5.33 -24.71
N ALA A 46 -11.54 6.12 -25.78
CA ALA A 46 -12.62 6.63 -26.62
C ALA A 46 -13.33 5.54 -27.43
N GLU A 47 -12.70 4.38 -27.63
CA GLU A 47 -13.23 3.25 -28.39
C GLU A 47 -13.71 2.09 -27.49
N LEU A 48 -13.53 2.19 -26.17
CA LEU A 48 -14.03 1.18 -25.25
C LEU A 48 -15.57 1.14 -25.28
N PRO A 49 -16.19 -0.05 -25.30
CA PRO A 49 -17.65 -0.16 -25.22
C PRO A 49 -18.16 0.37 -23.88
N GLU A 50 -19.44 0.74 -23.84
CA GLU A 50 -20.09 1.25 -22.62
C GLU A 50 -20.09 0.23 -21.48
N ARG A 51 -20.02 -1.07 -21.81
CA ARG A 51 -19.96 -2.17 -20.85
C ARG A 51 -18.95 -3.23 -21.27
N ILE A 52 -18.13 -3.68 -20.31
CA ILE A 52 -17.21 -4.82 -20.47
C ILE A 52 -17.54 -5.85 -19.39
N GLU A 53 -17.71 -7.10 -19.79
CA GLU A 53 -17.92 -8.23 -18.90
C GLU A 53 -16.74 -9.19 -19.00
N THR A 54 -16.19 -9.56 -17.85
CA THR A 54 -15.10 -10.55 -17.70
C THR A 54 -15.60 -11.70 -16.82
N VAL A 55 -14.79 -12.74 -16.68
CA VAL A 55 -15.09 -13.87 -15.78
C VAL A 55 -15.31 -13.42 -14.33
N HIS A 56 -14.69 -12.30 -13.90
CA HIS A 56 -14.67 -11.88 -12.51
C HIS A 56 -15.43 -10.58 -12.21
N ALA A 57 -15.66 -9.73 -13.21
CA ALA A 57 -16.22 -8.40 -13.00
C ALA A 57 -16.99 -7.89 -14.22
N VAL A 58 -17.98 -7.04 -13.95
CA VAL A 58 -18.71 -6.24 -14.94
C VAL A 58 -18.34 -4.78 -14.72
N TYR A 59 -17.86 -4.13 -15.78
CA TYR A 59 -17.46 -2.75 -15.77
C TYR A 59 -18.48 -1.92 -16.57
N GLU A 60 -19.26 -1.13 -15.85
CA GLU A 60 -20.10 -0.10 -16.45
C GLU A 60 -19.24 1.16 -16.67
N GLU A 61 -19.32 1.75 -17.85
CA GLU A 61 -18.53 2.92 -18.26
C GLU A 61 -17.01 2.76 -18.05
N PRO A 62 -16.34 1.73 -18.62
CA PRO A 62 -14.92 1.44 -18.36
C PRO A 62 -13.99 2.62 -18.69
N ALA A 63 -14.32 3.41 -19.71
CA ALA A 63 -13.58 4.64 -20.03
C ALA A 63 -13.59 5.65 -18.87
N ARG A 64 -14.73 5.80 -18.19
CA ARG A 64 -14.89 6.68 -17.02
C ARG A 64 -14.09 6.17 -15.82
N LEU A 65 -14.06 4.85 -15.63
CA LEU A 65 -13.28 4.22 -14.55
C LEU A 65 -11.77 4.43 -14.73
N LEU A 66 -11.27 4.35 -15.96
CA LEU A 66 -9.85 4.53 -16.28
C LEU A 66 -9.43 5.99 -16.51
N ALA A 67 -10.37 6.91 -16.76
CA ALA A 67 -10.06 8.32 -17.02
C ALA A 67 -9.11 8.97 -15.99
N PRO A 68 -9.24 8.75 -14.67
CA PRO A 68 -8.31 9.30 -13.68
C PRO A 68 -6.87 8.78 -13.83
N TYR A 69 -6.70 7.62 -14.48
CA TYR A 69 -5.42 6.95 -14.67
C TYR A 69 -4.81 7.20 -16.05
N LEU A 70 -5.44 8.02 -16.91
CA LEU A 70 -4.90 8.36 -18.23
C LEU A 70 -3.43 8.83 -18.19
N PRO A 71 -3.00 9.73 -17.28
CA PRO A 71 -1.60 10.13 -17.21
C PRO A 71 -0.66 8.95 -16.97
N LEU A 72 -1.08 7.99 -16.15
CA LEU A 72 -0.31 6.77 -15.85
C LEU A 72 -0.27 5.83 -17.06
N LEU A 73 -1.40 5.65 -17.75
CA LEU A 73 -1.52 4.79 -18.93
C LEU A 73 -0.72 5.34 -20.13
N ASP A 74 -0.67 6.67 -20.30
CA ASP A 74 0.14 7.30 -21.33
C ASP A 74 1.65 7.13 -21.10
N GLU A 75 2.10 6.80 -19.88
CA GLU A 75 3.50 6.43 -19.65
C GLU A 75 3.89 5.11 -20.34
N LEU A 76 2.92 4.26 -20.72
CA LEU A 76 3.18 2.99 -21.41
C LEU A 76 3.76 3.19 -22.81
N THR A 77 3.38 4.27 -23.51
CA THR A 77 3.83 4.57 -24.88
C THR A 77 5.08 5.43 -24.91
N ARG A 78 5.44 6.08 -23.80
CA ARG A 78 6.65 6.89 -23.70
C ARG A 78 7.85 5.95 -23.60
N GLY A 79 8.73 5.97 -24.60
CA GLY A 79 9.98 5.20 -24.66
C GLY A 79 11.04 5.56 -23.62
N GLN A 80 10.64 6.07 -22.45
CA GLN A 80 11.53 6.44 -21.37
C GLN A 80 12.05 5.19 -20.67
N LYS A 81 13.34 5.24 -20.28
CA LYS A 81 13.96 4.20 -19.46
C LYS A 81 13.27 4.16 -18.09
N ALA A 82 13.05 2.96 -17.57
CA ALA A 82 12.56 2.79 -16.21
C ALA A 82 13.53 3.46 -15.22
N ALA A 83 12.98 4.24 -14.29
CA ALA A 83 13.76 4.94 -13.26
C ALA A 83 14.33 4.00 -12.18
N ALA A 84 13.96 2.72 -12.23
CA ALA A 84 14.27 1.70 -11.24
C ALA A 84 14.65 0.39 -11.92
N VAL A 85 15.54 -0.38 -11.29
CA VAL A 85 15.92 -1.73 -11.76
C VAL A 85 14.91 -2.72 -11.20
N VAL A 86 14.22 -3.45 -12.07
CA VAL A 86 13.33 -4.54 -11.66
C VAL A 86 13.97 -5.87 -12.05
N VAL A 87 14.01 -6.80 -11.10
CA VAL A 87 14.48 -8.16 -11.31
C VAL A 87 13.35 -9.17 -11.14
N ALA A 88 13.43 -10.29 -11.85
CA ALA A 88 12.56 -11.44 -11.66
C ALA A 88 12.82 -12.11 -10.30
N GLU A 89 12.01 -13.13 -9.97
CA GLU A 89 12.12 -13.87 -8.71
C GLU A 89 13.48 -14.56 -8.53
N ASP A 90 14.08 -15.03 -9.63
CA ASP A 90 15.42 -15.65 -9.68
C ASP A 90 16.57 -14.64 -9.63
N GLY A 91 16.27 -13.33 -9.59
CA GLY A 91 17.25 -12.24 -9.53
C GLY A 91 17.72 -11.74 -10.89
N THR A 92 17.24 -12.30 -12.00
CA THR A 92 17.58 -11.83 -13.35
C THR A 92 16.96 -10.46 -13.65
N PRO A 93 17.69 -9.49 -14.22
CA PRO A 93 17.11 -8.22 -14.63
C PRO A 93 16.06 -8.37 -15.71
N LEU A 94 14.92 -7.71 -15.54
CA LEU A 94 13.88 -7.64 -16.57
C LEU A 94 14.24 -6.65 -17.66
N ASP A 95 13.67 -6.83 -18.85
CA ASP A 95 13.76 -5.84 -19.92
C ASP A 95 13.04 -4.54 -19.52
N ALA A 96 13.41 -3.44 -20.18
CA ALA A 96 12.92 -2.11 -19.83
C ALA A 96 11.39 -1.96 -19.97
N ALA A 97 10.76 -2.65 -20.91
CA ALA A 97 9.33 -2.56 -21.14
C ALA A 97 8.57 -3.31 -20.03
N THR A 98 9.00 -4.53 -19.70
CA THR A 98 8.42 -5.31 -18.60
C THR A 98 8.62 -4.61 -17.25
N ALA A 99 9.82 -4.10 -16.98
CA ALA A 99 10.12 -3.35 -15.75
C ALA A 99 9.23 -2.10 -15.60
N ARG A 100 9.08 -1.31 -16.67
CA ARG A 100 8.21 -0.12 -16.68
C ARG A 100 6.76 -0.51 -16.43
N THR A 101 6.28 -1.53 -17.12
CA THR A 101 4.92 -2.05 -16.99
C THR A 101 4.62 -2.47 -15.55
N ALA A 102 5.54 -3.21 -14.91
CA ALA A 102 5.38 -3.63 -13.52
C ALA A 102 5.34 -2.44 -12.54
N LEU A 103 6.16 -1.41 -12.75
CA LEU A 103 6.15 -0.19 -11.93
C LEU A 103 4.82 0.58 -12.07
N LEU A 104 4.26 0.65 -13.29
CA LEU A 104 2.98 1.29 -13.54
C LEU A 104 1.82 0.51 -12.90
N TRP A 105 1.83 -0.82 -13.00
CA TRP A 105 0.84 -1.68 -12.34
C TRP A 105 0.91 -1.60 -10.81
N GLN A 106 2.12 -1.54 -10.25
CA GLN A 106 2.28 -1.29 -8.82
C GLN A 106 1.62 0.04 -8.42
N ARG A 107 1.86 1.13 -9.17
CA ARG A 107 1.25 2.45 -8.89
C ARG A 107 -0.28 2.44 -9.02
N LEU A 108 -0.82 1.79 -10.05
CA LEU A 108 -2.26 1.67 -10.26
C LEU A 108 -2.92 0.93 -9.10
N LEU A 109 -2.38 -0.24 -8.74
CA LEU A 109 -2.89 -1.04 -7.64
C LEU A 109 -2.76 -0.32 -6.30
N GLU A 110 -1.69 0.43 -6.07
CA GLU A 110 -1.50 1.21 -4.84
C GLU A 110 -2.61 2.25 -4.68
N ASP A 111 -2.88 3.04 -5.72
CA ASP A 111 -3.91 4.09 -5.67
C ASP A 111 -5.33 3.50 -5.59
N GLU A 112 -5.61 2.41 -6.30
CA GLU A 112 -6.88 1.70 -6.25
C GLU A 112 -7.15 1.11 -4.85
N LEU A 113 -6.20 0.34 -4.33
CA LEU A 113 -6.35 -0.31 -3.03
C LEU A 113 -6.35 0.70 -1.87
N GLU A 114 -5.68 1.84 -2.02
CA GLU A 114 -5.78 2.95 -1.08
C GLU A 114 -7.24 3.46 -0.97
N LYS A 115 -7.93 3.65 -2.10
CA LYS A 115 -9.33 4.07 -2.13
C LYS A 115 -10.25 3.00 -1.53
N ILE A 116 -10.03 1.73 -1.88
CA ILE A 116 -10.80 0.61 -1.33
C ILE A 116 -10.62 0.50 0.19
N ASN A 117 -9.38 0.51 0.67
CA ASN A 117 -9.08 0.45 2.09
C ASN A 117 -9.68 1.63 2.85
N SER A 118 -9.67 2.83 2.27
CA SER A 118 -10.28 4.03 2.88
C SER A 118 -11.79 3.85 3.12
N LEU A 119 -12.50 3.25 2.17
CA LEU A 119 -13.94 3.02 2.29
C LEU A 119 -14.27 1.88 3.26
N LEU A 120 -13.49 0.80 3.21
CA LEU A 120 -13.74 -0.41 4.01
C LEU A 120 -13.27 -0.28 5.47
N CYS A 121 -12.24 0.52 5.74
CA CYS A 121 -11.66 0.63 7.08
C CYS A 121 -12.46 1.56 8.01
N ALA A 122 -12.99 2.68 7.50
CA ALA A 122 -13.68 3.68 8.31
C ALA A 122 -14.87 3.14 9.15
N PRO A 123 -15.70 2.19 8.66
CA PRO A 123 -16.81 1.65 9.43
C PRO A 123 -16.42 0.57 10.45
N CYS A 124 -15.17 0.09 10.45
CA CYS A 124 -14.77 -1.10 11.22
C CYS A 124 -14.39 -0.80 12.69
N ASP A 125 -14.30 0.47 13.10
CA ASP A 125 -13.77 0.92 14.41
C ASP A 125 -12.48 0.17 14.84
N CYS A 126 -11.67 -0.22 13.85
CA CYS A 126 -10.47 -1.03 14.03
C CYS A 126 -9.28 -0.13 14.35
N THR A 127 -8.55 -0.46 15.42
CA THR A 127 -7.37 0.31 15.85
C THR A 127 -6.04 -0.40 15.56
N LEU A 128 -6.07 -1.51 14.83
CA LEU A 128 -4.94 -2.43 14.67
C LEU A 128 -3.68 -1.76 14.09
N CYS A 129 -3.83 -0.89 13.10
CA CYS A 129 -2.73 -0.13 12.49
C CYS A 129 -2.38 1.15 13.29
N CYS A 130 -3.17 1.51 14.30
CA CYS A 130 -3.01 2.73 15.09
C CYS A 130 -2.46 2.48 16.50
N THR A 131 -2.19 1.23 16.88
CA THR A 131 -1.61 0.89 18.18
C THR A 131 -0.20 0.33 18.04
N GLY A 132 0.61 0.46 19.08
CA GLY A 132 1.89 -0.24 19.19
C GLY A 132 1.72 -1.76 19.36
N PRO A 133 2.83 -2.48 19.55
CA PRO A 133 2.80 -3.92 19.84
C PRO A 133 2.02 -4.23 21.14
N GLY A 134 1.35 -5.39 21.17
CA GLY A 134 0.68 -5.90 22.37
C GLY A 134 1.68 -6.52 23.37
N PRO A 135 1.25 -6.89 24.59
CA PRO A 135 2.12 -7.47 25.61
C PRO A 135 2.85 -8.75 25.17
N GLU A 136 2.17 -9.60 24.40
CA GLU A 136 2.68 -10.91 23.95
C GLU A 136 3.54 -10.86 22.67
N MET A 137 3.70 -9.69 22.06
CA MET A 137 4.46 -9.56 20.80
C MET A 137 5.96 -9.48 21.06
N ALA A 138 6.80 -10.03 20.17
CA ALA A 138 8.25 -9.95 20.34
C ALA A 138 8.78 -8.51 20.18
N GLN A 139 8.12 -7.69 19.37
CA GLN A 139 8.55 -6.33 19.03
C GLN A 139 8.24 -5.33 20.15
N ASP A 140 9.21 -4.46 20.46
CA ASP A 140 9.02 -3.37 21.44
C ASP A 140 8.39 -2.12 20.83
N PHE A 141 8.60 -1.90 19.53
CA PHE A 141 8.14 -0.72 18.82
C PHE A 141 7.44 -1.12 17.52
N PHE A 142 6.46 -0.30 17.12
CA PHE A 142 5.88 -0.31 15.78
C PHE A 142 6.19 1.03 15.11
N PHE A 143 6.80 0.99 13.92
CA PHE A 143 7.24 2.18 13.20
C PHE A 143 6.31 2.48 12.03
N ILE A 144 5.87 3.73 11.95
CA ILE A 144 5.07 4.27 10.86
C ILE A 144 5.95 5.29 10.13
N PRO A 145 6.45 4.98 8.91
CA PRO A 145 7.21 5.92 8.11
C PRO A 145 6.39 7.18 7.79
N LEU A 146 7.02 8.34 7.91
CA LEU A 146 6.42 9.64 7.64
C LEU A 146 7.25 10.43 6.62
N GLN A 147 6.54 11.17 5.76
CA GLN A 147 7.11 12.28 5.00
C GLN A 147 7.37 13.47 5.91
N ASP A 148 8.26 14.37 5.49
CA ASP A 148 8.63 15.54 6.30
C ASP A 148 7.41 16.41 6.63
N GLU A 149 6.47 16.58 5.68
CA GLU A 149 5.24 17.34 5.88
C GLU A 149 4.23 16.60 6.77
N GLU A 150 4.23 15.26 6.78
CA GLU A 150 3.30 14.46 7.59
C GLU A 150 3.63 14.55 9.09
N CYS A 151 4.88 14.87 9.45
CA CYS A 151 5.29 15.10 10.83
C CYS A 151 4.48 16.22 11.52
N ARG A 152 3.91 17.17 10.77
CA ARG A 152 3.07 18.25 11.32
C ARG A 152 1.74 17.75 11.89
N LEU A 153 1.31 16.55 11.49
CA LEU A 153 0.10 15.91 12.00
C LEU A 153 0.28 15.43 13.44
N PHE A 154 1.49 15.40 13.99
CA PHE A 154 1.76 14.80 15.30
C PHE A 154 2.44 15.81 16.22
N ALA A 155 1.73 16.26 17.26
CA ALA A 155 2.27 17.10 18.32
C ALA A 155 3.05 16.25 19.35
N LEU A 156 4.14 15.63 18.91
CA LEU A 156 4.97 14.72 19.70
C LEU A 156 6.41 15.24 19.83
N PRO A 157 7.16 14.80 20.86
CA PRO A 157 8.60 15.03 20.94
C PRO A 157 9.32 14.52 19.69
N ARG A 158 10.31 15.29 19.22
CA ARG A 158 11.16 14.93 18.09
C ARG A 158 12.52 14.44 18.59
N LEU A 159 12.79 13.16 18.42
CA LEU A 159 14.09 12.55 18.67
C LEU A 159 14.93 12.64 17.40
N ASP A 160 15.84 13.60 17.41
CA ASP A 160 16.73 13.86 16.29
C ASP A 160 18.17 13.96 16.81
N THR A 161 18.86 12.82 16.80
CA THR A 161 20.21 12.69 17.36
C THR A 161 21.19 12.29 16.25
N PRO A 162 22.50 12.58 16.42
CA PRO A 162 23.51 12.06 15.50
C PRO A 162 23.50 10.54 15.38
N ALA A 163 23.17 9.82 16.45
CA ALA A 163 23.08 8.36 16.45
C ALA A 163 21.91 7.87 15.59
N SER A 164 20.71 8.43 15.80
CA SER A 164 19.52 8.04 15.04
C SER A 164 19.65 8.37 13.55
N ARG A 165 20.20 9.54 13.19
CA ARG A 165 20.46 9.93 11.79
C ARG A 165 21.40 8.99 11.03
N ARG A 166 22.32 8.33 11.73
CA ARG A 166 23.27 7.37 11.14
C ARG A 166 22.71 5.95 11.06
N CYS A 167 21.63 5.66 11.80
CA CYS A 167 21.01 4.35 11.79
C CYS A 167 20.28 4.14 10.46
N ASP A 168 20.67 3.09 9.76
CA ASP A 168 20.11 2.72 8.47
C ASP A 168 19.42 1.36 8.44
N ASP A 169 19.54 0.62 9.53
CA ASP A 169 18.83 -0.61 9.83
C ASP A 169 17.67 -0.33 10.79
N LEU A 170 16.46 -0.73 10.38
CA LEU A 170 15.25 -0.58 11.18
C LEU A 170 15.29 -1.51 12.41
N GLU A 171 15.92 -2.68 12.29
CA GLU A 171 16.03 -3.68 13.38
C GLU A 171 17.00 -3.22 14.49
N ALA A 172 17.90 -2.29 14.19
CA ALA A 172 18.80 -1.70 15.16
C ALA A 172 18.16 -0.54 15.97
N LEU A 173 17.07 0.05 15.48
CA LEU A 173 16.40 1.19 16.14
C LEU A 173 15.85 0.88 17.54
N PRO A 174 15.23 -0.28 17.82
CA PRO A 174 14.77 -0.62 19.17
C PRO A 174 15.88 -0.52 20.23
N ALA A 175 17.09 -0.99 19.93
CA ALA A 175 18.22 -0.91 20.86
C ALA A 175 18.59 0.55 21.18
N LEU A 176 18.58 1.43 20.18
CA LEU A 176 18.80 2.86 20.36
C LEU A 176 17.68 3.51 21.20
N LEU A 177 16.42 3.25 20.85
CA LEU A 177 15.26 3.84 21.52
C LEU A 177 15.13 3.41 22.98
N ASN A 178 15.47 2.15 23.30
CA ASN A 178 15.45 1.65 24.67
C ASN A 178 16.45 2.36 25.61
N THR A 179 17.40 3.14 25.08
CA THR A 179 18.30 3.99 25.89
C THR A 179 17.74 5.38 26.21
N LEU A 180 16.62 5.76 25.59
CA LEU A 180 16.04 7.11 25.67
C LEU A 180 14.72 7.06 26.45
N PRO A 181 14.62 7.68 27.63
CA PRO A 181 13.38 7.69 28.41
C PRO A 181 12.17 8.24 27.65
N GLU A 182 12.37 9.24 26.78
CA GLU A 182 11.33 9.86 25.98
C GLU A 182 10.70 8.88 24.96
N ALA A 183 11.43 7.85 24.55
CA ALA A 183 10.96 6.86 23.59
C ALA A 183 9.98 5.83 24.21
N MET A 184 9.77 5.86 25.53
CA MET A 184 8.75 5.03 26.21
C MET A 184 7.32 5.55 25.98
N ALA A 185 7.18 6.71 25.33
CA ALA A 185 5.92 7.24 24.79
C ALA A 185 6.03 7.38 23.26
N PRO A 186 4.91 7.59 22.53
CA PRO A 186 4.97 7.90 21.11
C PRO A 186 5.87 9.11 20.81
N VAL A 187 6.77 8.95 19.84
CA VAL A 187 7.74 9.99 19.43
C VAL A 187 7.90 10.04 17.92
N LEU A 188 8.36 11.19 17.42
CA LEU A 188 8.86 11.31 16.05
C LEU A 188 10.37 11.11 16.05
N LEU A 189 10.83 10.05 15.40
CA LEU A 189 12.25 9.71 15.29
C LEU A 189 12.80 10.09 13.91
N ARG A 190 13.87 10.89 13.87
CA ARG A 190 14.66 11.08 12.65
C ARG A 190 15.66 9.93 12.50
N TRP A 191 15.64 9.26 11.36
CA TRP A 191 16.58 8.20 10.99
C TRP A 191 17.16 8.46 9.59
N ARG A 192 18.05 7.60 9.09
CA ARG A 192 18.74 7.87 7.82
C ARG A 192 17.77 8.06 6.65
N GLN A 193 16.68 7.29 6.62
CA GLN A 193 15.72 7.28 5.50
C GLN A 193 14.56 8.26 5.66
N GLY A 194 14.53 9.09 6.72
CA GLY A 194 13.49 10.12 6.89
C GLY A 194 12.98 10.22 8.32
N TRP A 195 11.66 10.26 8.49
CA TRP A 195 10.99 10.28 9.79
C TRP A 195 10.19 9.00 10.04
N LEU A 196 10.07 8.63 11.31
CA LEU A 196 9.19 7.58 11.80
C LEU A 196 8.34 8.13 12.94
N LEU A 197 7.05 7.84 12.94
CA LEU A 197 6.27 7.79 14.17
C LEU A 197 6.57 6.44 14.84
N SER A 198 7.20 6.48 15.99
CA SER A 198 7.47 5.32 16.84
C SER A 198 6.34 5.14 17.83
N LEU A 199 5.69 3.97 17.82
CA LEU A 199 4.70 3.56 18.79
C LEU A 199 5.27 2.44 19.67
N PRO A 200 5.68 2.72 20.93
CA PRO A 200 6.13 1.68 21.84
C PRO A 200 5.00 0.72 22.22
N ARG A 201 5.38 -0.42 22.80
CA ARG A 201 4.47 -1.44 23.33
C ARG A 201 3.38 -0.82 24.22
N GLY A 202 2.14 -1.24 23.98
CA GLY A 202 0.98 -0.75 24.74
C GLY A 202 0.56 0.69 24.46
N SER A 203 1.23 1.40 23.55
CA SER A 203 0.86 2.77 23.18
C SER A 203 -0.14 2.82 22.01
N GLY A 204 -0.68 4.02 21.78
CA GLY A 204 -1.52 4.34 20.65
C GLY A 204 -0.98 5.55 19.89
N CYS A 205 -1.31 5.61 18.60
CA CYS A 205 -1.14 6.81 17.78
C CYS A 205 -1.86 7.98 18.47
N PRO A 206 -1.22 9.16 18.61
CA PRO A 206 -1.87 10.30 19.28
C PRO A 206 -3.09 10.84 18.53
N GLN A 207 -3.24 10.48 17.25
CA GLN A 207 -4.42 10.81 16.45
C GLN A 207 -5.57 9.81 16.64
N LEU A 208 -5.37 8.74 17.41
CA LEU A 208 -6.43 7.77 17.72
C LEU A 208 -7.27 8.26 18.91
N ARG A 209 -8.56 8.53 18.68
CA ARG A 209 -9.51 8.92 19.71
C ARG A 209 -10.82 8.16 19.55
N ALA A 210 -11.25 7.49 20.63
CA ALA A 210 -12.48 6.69 20.65
C ALA A 210 -12.59 5.71 19.46
N GLY A 211 -11.48 5.03 19.13
CA GLY A 211 -11.43 4.05 18.04
C GLY A 211 -11.25 4.65 16.63
N ARG A 212 -11.14 5.97 16.50
CA ARG A 212 -11.10 6.66 15.19
C ARG A 212 -9.87 7.55 15.03
N CYS A 213 -9.36 7.63 13.81
CA CYS A 213 -8.27 8.54 13.47
C CYS A 213 -8.82 9.95 13.26
N LEU A 214 -8.36 10.92 14.06
CA LEU A 214 -8.79 12.32 13.98
C LEU A 214 -8.29 13.02 12.71
N CYS A 215 -7.20 12.54 12.11
CA CYS A 215 -6.70 13.03 10.83
C CYS A 215 -7.00 12.05 9.69
N TYR A 216 -8.12 11.32 9.70
CA TYR A 216 -8.36 10.23 8.74
C TYR A 216 -8.13 10.65 7.28
N GLU A 217 -8.70 11.75 6.81
CA GLU A 217 -8.51 12.23 5.43
C GLU A 217 -7.08 12.68 5.13
N GLU A 218 -6.38 13.23 6.12
CA GLU A 218 -5.01 13.73 6.01
C GLU A 218 -3.95 12.70 6.45
N ARG A 219 -4.36 11.48 6.82
CA ARG A 219 -3.50 10.51 7.48
C ARG A 219 -2.28 10.20 6.62
N PRO A 220 -1.14 9.83 7.25
CA PRO A 220 0.08 9.51 6.52
C PRO A 220 -0.16 8.49 5.41
N ARG A 221 0.56 8.62 4.30
CA ARG A 221 0.39 7.77 3.12
C ARG A 221 0.43 6.28 3.45
N VAL A 222 1.36 5.86 4.32
CA VAL A 222 1.47 4.45 4.74
C VAL A 222 0.22 3.96 5.48
N CYS A 223 -0.44 4.84 6.26
CA CYS A 223 -1.67 4.54 6.99
C CYS A 223 -2.89 4.36 6.08
N ARG A 224 -2.78 4.69 4.79
CA ARG A 224 -3.85 4.49 3.80
C ARG A 224 -3.74 3.15 3.07
N ARG A 225 -2.58 2.50 3.19
CA ARG A 225 -2.23 1.23 2.54
C ARG A 225 -2.34 -0.05 3.41
N PRO A 226 -2.78 -0.07 4.68
CA PRO A 226 -2.29 -1.11 5.59
C PRO A 226 -2.93 -2.49 5.38
N GLN A 227 -4.18 -2.61 4.88
CA GLN A 227 -4.92 -3.86 5.10
C GLN A 227 -4.96 -4.79 3.89
N ILE A 228 -5.06 -4.23 2.69
CA ILE A 228 -4.86 -4.96 1.44
C ILE A 228 -3.93 -4.10 0.60
N PHE A 229 -2.79 -4.63 0.19
CA PHE A 229 -1.80 -3.86 -0.56
C PHE A 229 -1.10 -4.69 -1.62
N PRO A 230 -0.69 -4.05 -2.72
CA PRO A 230 -0.01 -4.74 -3.78
C PRO A 230 1.38 -5.13 -3.32
N TYR A 231 1.71 -6.39 -3.59
CA TYR A 231 3.03 -6.96 -3.47
C TYR A 231 3.48 -7.45 -4.85
N LEU A 232 3.20 -6.66 -5.88
CA LEU A 232 3.67 -6.93 -7.24
C LEU A 232 5.18 -6.70 -7.32
N LEU A 233 5.66 -5.62 -6.68
CA LEU A 233 7.06 -5.29 -6.55
C LEU A 233 7.47 -5.21 -5.08
N GLU A 234 8.51 -5.95 -4.71
CA GLU A 234 9.18 -5.90 -3.41
C GLU A 234 10.44 -5.05 -3.52
N ALA A 235 10.52 -3.95 -2.75
CA ALA A 235 11.76 -3.16 -2.68
C ALA A 235 12.89 -4.00 -2.07
N GLN A 236 14.06 -3.99 -2.70
CA GLN A 236 15.25 -4.66 -2.18
C GLN A 236 16.09 -3.63 -1.42
N THR A 237 16.18 -3.77 -0.10
CA THR A 237 17.11 -2.98 0.72
C THR A 237 18.50 -3.59 0.61
N GLY A 238 19.45 -2.85 0.04
CA GLY A 238 20.85 -3.25 -0.07
C GLY A 238 21.77 -2.04 -0.21
N GLU A 239 22.97 -2.13 0.38
CA GLU A 239 24.02 -1.12 0.32
C GLU A 239 24.32 -0.70 -1.13
N GLY A 240 24.34 0.61 -1.39
CA GLY A 240 24.75 1.19 -2.67
C GLY A 240 23.64 1.59 -3.65
N THR A 241 22.35 1.46 -3.30
CA THR A 241 21.25 1.96 -4.15
C THR A 241 21.05 3.47 -3.99
N GLY A 242 21.93 4.26 -4.61
CA GLY A 242 21.66 5.69 -4.80
C GLY A 242 20.44 5.89 -5.69
N ALA A 243 19.46 6.68 -5.23
CA ALA A 243 18.29 7.27 -5.92
C ALA A 243 17.39 6.41 -6.84
N SER A 244 17.87 5.37 -7.52
CA SER A 244 17.13 4.43 -8.34
C SER A 244 16.91 3.13 -7.58
N GLY A 245 15.70 2.95 -7.04
CA GLY A 245 15.32 1.77 -6.28
C GLY A 245 15.49 0.48 -7.09
N ARG A 246 15.94 -0.59 -6.44
CA ARG A 246 15.93 -1.95 -6.99
C ARG A 246 14.72 -2.69 -6.44
N TYR A 247 13.94 -3.32 -7.33
CA TYR A 247 12.74 -4.06 -6.97
C TYR A 247 12.81 -5.50 -7.47
N ARG A 248 12.20 -6.43 -6.73
CA ARG A 248 11.97 -7.80 -7.15
C ARG A 248 10.50 -7.99 -7.50
N LEU A 249 10.22 -8.60 -8.65
CA LEU A 249 8.89 -8.98 -9.07
C LEU A 249 8.40 -10.15 -8.21
N ARG A 250 7.15 -10.08 -7.73
CA ARG A 250 6.54 -11.06 -6.82
C ARG A 250 5.10 -11.46 -7.18
N HIS A 251 4.45 -10.68 -8.06
CA HIS A 251 3.06 -10.93 -8.48
C HIS A 251 2.06 -11.17 -7.32
N GLY A 252 2.25 -10.48 -6.19
CA GLY A 252 1.48 -10.72 -4.99
C GLY A 252 0.42 -9.67 -4.67
N LEU A 253 -0.58 -10.08 -3.88
CA LEU A 253 -1.46 -9.22 -3.10
C LEU A 253 -1.36 -9.68 -1.64
N ARG A 254 -1.01 -8.78 -0.71
CA ARG A 254 -0.99 -9.11 0.72
C ARG A 254 -2.23 -8.55 1.40
N ALA A 255 -2.84 -9.37 2.25
CA ALA A 255 -4.03 -9.04 3.03
C ALA A 255 -3.80 -9.34 4.52
N VAL A 256 -4.18 -8.38 5.37
CA VAL A 256 -3.99 -8.40 6.82
C VAL A 256 -5.09 -9.22 7.50
N SER A 257 -4.78 -10.46 7.88
CA SER A 257 -5.76 -11.48 8.29
C SER A 257 -6.47 -11.19 9.62
N ASP A 258 -5.87 -10.37 10.47
CA ASP A 258 -6.41 -9.90 11.75
C ASP A 258 -7.21 -8.59 11.61
N CYS A 259 -7.34 -8.04 10.40
CA CYS A 259 -8.24 -6.93 10.12
C CYS A 259 -9.69 -7.43 9.99
N PRO A 260 -10.68 -6.83 10.71
CA PRO A 260 -12.06 -7.30 10.69
C PRO A 260 -12.68 -7.42 9.29
N TYR A 261 -12.61 -6.38 8.45
CA TYR A 261 -13.21 -6.48 7.12
C TYR A 261 -12.45 -7.44 6.20
N VAL A 262 -11.13 -7.57 6.37
CA VAL A 262 -10.36 -8.55 5.58
C VAL A 262 -10.81 -9.96 5.92
N ALA A 263 -11.05 -10.24 7.21
CA ALA A 263 -11.60 -11.51 7.65
C ALA A 263 -13.03 -11.74 7.13
N ALA A 264 -13.85 -10.69 7.06
CA ALA A 264 -15.22 -10.77 6.55
C ALA A 264 -15.30 -10.90 5.01
N LEU A 265 -14.35 -10.33 4.27
CA LEU A 265 -14.36 -10.22 2.81
C LEU A 265 -13.30 -11.11 2.15
N ARG A 266 -12.87 -12.20 2.79
CA ARG A 266 -11.80 -13.08 2.27
C ARG A 266 -12.05 -13.56 0.85
N ASP A 267 -13.28 -13.94 0.53
CA ASP A 267 -13.65 -14.46 -0.79
C ASP A 267 -13.68 -13.37 -1.86
N ASP A 268 -14.17 -12.16 -1.52
CA ASP A 268 -14.12 -11.01 -2.40
C ASP A 268 -12.66 -10.59 -2.68
N ILE A 269 -11.79 -10.63 -1.66
CA ILE A 269 -10.34 -10.33 -1.81
C ILE A 269 -9.64 -11.39 -2.67
N ALA A 270 -9.98 -12.67 -2.49
CA ALA A 270 -9.49 -13.75 -3.35
C ALA A 270 -9.93 -13.57 -4.80
N THR A 271 -11.18 -13.15 -5.01
CA THR A 271 -11.71 -12.86 -6.35
C THR A 271 -11.00 -11.66 -6.99
N TYR A 272 -10.75 -10.58 -6.22
CA TYR A 272 -9.95 -9.44 -6.67
C TYR A 272 -8.55 -9.88 -7.11
N ALA A 273 -7.86 -10.68 -6.29
CA ALA A 273 -6.53 -11.18 -6.59
C ALA A 273 -6.51 -12.04 -7.86
N ALA A 274 -7.48 -12.96 -8.00
CA ALA A 274 -7.63 -13.81 -9.18
C ALA A 274 -7.86 -12.99 -10.45
N ALA A 275 -8.77 -12.01 -10.40
CA ALA A 275 -9.05 -11.12 -11.52
C ALA A 275 -7.80 -10.34 -11.95
N CYS A 276 -6.96 -9.94 -10.99
CA CYS A 276 -5.70 -9.22 -11.25
C CYS A 276 -4.53 -10.16 -11.64
N GLU A 277 -4.72 -11.47 -11.63
CA GLU A 277 -3.68 -12.49 -11.79
C GLU A 277 -2.56 -12.31 -10.74
N LEU A 278 -2.94 -12.14 -9.49
CA LEU A 278 -2.04 -11.99 -8.34
C LEU A 278 -2.17 -13.16 -7.37
N THR A 279 -1.05 -13.58 -6.80
CA THR A 279 -1.01 -14.55 -5.70
C THR A 279 -1.40 -13.87 -4.40
N LEU A 280 -2.44 -14.37 -3.73
CA LEU A 280 -2.93 -13.82 -2.47
C LEU A 280 -2.18 -14.41 -1.26
N TYR A 281 -1.64 -13.53 -0.41
CA TYR A 281 -0.97 -13.88 0.84
C TYR A 281 -1.73 -13.26 2.03
N PHE A 282 -2.14 -14.11 2.97
CA PHE A 282 -2.69 -13.66 4.25
C PHE A 282 -1.60 -13.69 5.32
N GLY A 283 -1.50 -12.61 6.10
CA GLY A 283 -0.62 -12.55 7.27
C GLY A 283 -1.14 -11.54 8.29
N PRO A 284 -0.70 -11.62 9.56
CA PRO A 284 -1.10 -10.64 10.57
C PRO A 284 -0.51 -9.25 10.26
N ASN A 285 -1.08 -8.21 10.87
CA ASN A 285 -0.59 -6.83 10.77
C ASN A 285 0.77 -6.66 11.46
N LYS A 286 0.96 -7.34 12.59
CA LYS A 286 2.18 -7.34 13.40
C LYS A 286 2.53 -8.77 13.80
N GLY A 287 3.82 -9.09 13.86
CA GLY A 287 4.34 -10.46 14.00
C GLY A 287 4.69 -11.07 12.66
#